data_AF-X1K776-F1
#
_entry.id   AF-X1K776-F1
#
_cell.length_a   1.000
_cell.length_b   1.000
_cell.length_c   1.000
_cell.angle_alpha   90.00
_cell.angle_beta   90.00
_cell.angle_gamma   90.00
#
_symmetry.space_group_name_H-M   'P 1'
#
loop_
_entity.id
_entity.type
_entity.pdbx_description
1 polymer ?
#
loop_
_entity_poly.entity_id
_entity_poly.type
_entity_poly.pdbx_seq_one_letter_code
_entity_poly.pdbx_strand_id
1 'polypeptide(L)'
;MENGGDIFLKCLGKRIIGIYAGKSPLTGKIGLEINGRDTPLGICTSSGTVGHSLSYGKADAVIVLSKSAALADAAATAIGNLVIQPDDIPKGIEFVGGIDGLEGVVIIQGESMGLWGKVKVCQMAT
;
A
#
# COMPACT_ATOMS: atom_id res chain seq x y z
N MET A 1 10.29 -12.25 -1.03
CA MET A 1 9.79 -12.60 -2.38
C MET A 1 9.07 -11.39 -2.91
N GLU A 2 9.34 -10.99 -4.14
CA GLU A 2 8.65 -9.91 -4.84
C GLU A 2 8.03 -10.49 -6.11
N ASN A 3 6.79 -10.11 -6.40
CA ASN A 3 6.10 -10.41 -7.65
C ASN A 3 5.33 -9.16 -8.09
N GLY A 4 5.98 -8.30 -8.88
CA GLY A 4 5.39 -7.02 -9.27
C GLY A 4 5.18 -6.11 -8.05
N GLY A 5 3.93 -5.70 -7.80
CA GLY A 5 3.57 -4.83 -6.67
C GLY A 5 3.50 -5.54 -5.31
N ASP A 6 3.64 -6.87 -5.28
CA ASP A 6 3.40 -7.68 -4.10
C ASP A 6 4.69 -8.25 -3.51
N ILE A 7 4.80 -8.11 -2.19
CA ILE A 7 5.96 -8.54 -1.42
C ILE A 7 5.51 -9.42 -0.26
N PHE A 8 6.10 -10.61 -0.17
CA PHE A 8 6.15 -11.34 1.09
C PHE A 8 7.53 -11.13 1.73
N LEU A 9 7.53 -10.46 2.88
CA LEU A 9 8.72 -10.11 3.62
C LEU A 9 8.86 -10.97 4.88
N LYS A 10 10.00 -11.62 5.02
CA LYS A 10 10.47 -12.23 6.27
C LYS A 10 11.92 -11.78 6.50
N CYS A 11 12.16 -11.03 7.56
CA CYS A 11 13.50 -10.52 7.87
C CYS A 11 13.71 -10.37 9.38
N LEU A 12 14.98 -10.38 9.82
CA LEU A 12 15.33 -10.20 11.22
C LEU A 12 15.55 -8.71 11.58
N GLY A 13 16.02 -7.92 10.63
CA GLY A 13 16.30 -6.49 10.80
C GLY A 13 15.25 -5.60 10.16
N LYS A 14 15.34 -4.30 10.46
CA LYS A 14 14.54 -3.26 9.83
C LYS A 14 14.74 -3.24 8.31
N ARG A 15 13.66 -2.98 7.56
CA ARG A 15 13.68 -2.77 6.11
C ARG A 15 12.89 -1.52 5.76
N ILE A 16 13.29 -0.87 4.67
CA ILE A 16 12.54 0.23 4.07
C ILE A 16 12.05 -0.27 2.72
N ILE A 17 10.75 -0.25 2.51
CA ILE A 17 10.10 -0.62 1.25
C ILE A 17 9.74 0.67 0.52
N GLY A 18 10.36 0.93 -0.63
CA GLY A 18 10.08 2.14 -1.40
C GLY A 18 8.66 2.12 -1.98
N ILE A 19 8.01 3.29 -2.00
CA ILE A 19 6.68 3.44 -2.60
C ILE A 19 6.82 4.18 -3.93
N TYR A 20 6.32 3.56 -5.00
CA TYR A 20 6.26 4.13 -6.34
C TYR A 20 4.80 4.26 -6.78
N ALA A 21 4.29 5.48 -6.73
CA ALA A 21 2.87 5.82 -6.94
C ALA A 21 2.66 6.58 -8.25
N GLY A 22 3.16 6.02 -9.35
CA GLY A 22 2.95 6.56 -10.70
C GLY A 22 3.35 8.02 -10.86
N LYS A 23 2.37 8.86 -11.24
CA LYS A 23 2.57 10.30 -11.49
C LYS A 23 2.49 11.15 -10.23
N SER A 24 2.15 10.56 -9.08
CA SER A 24 2.13 11.29 -7.81
C SER A 24 3.51 11.91 -7.54
N PRO A 25 3.58 13.17 -7.05
CA PRO A 25 4.86 13.78 -6.66
C PRO A 25 5.53 13.08 -5.47
N LEU A 26 4.84 12.14 -4.80
CA LEU A 26 5.36 11.31 -3.71
C LEU A 26 6.14 10.09 -4.21
N THR A 27 6.01 9.74 -5.50
CA THR A 27 6.65 8.55 -6.09
C THR A 27 8.17 8.55 -5.86
N GLY A 28 8.70 7.46 -5.30
CA GLY A 28 10.13 7.29 -5.03
C GLY A 28 10.71 8.19 -3.92
N LYS A 29 9.89 9.04 -3.27
CA LYS A 29 10.36 9.95 -2.20
C LYS A 29 10.02 9.45 -0.79
N ILE A 30 9.12 8.49 -0.68
CA ILE A 30 8.67 7.93 0.59
C ILE A 30 8.78 6.40 0.59
N GLY A 31 8.95 5.83 1.78
CA GLY A 31 9.01 4.40 1.99
C GLY A 31 8.30 3.95 3.26
N LEU A 32 8.00 2.67 3.34
CA LEU A 32 7.46 1.99 4.53
C LEU A 32 8.58 1.40 5.36
N GLU A 33 8.66 1.81 6.62
CA GLU A 33 9.57 1.22 7.59
C GLU A 33 8.91 -0.02 8.22
N ILE A 34 9.50 -1.19 7.98
CA ILE A 34 9.03 -2.47 8.53
C ILE A 34 10.10 -3.03 9.47
N ASN A 35 9.74 -3.33 10.72
CA ASN A 35 10.66 -3.99 11.65
C ASN A 35 10.64 -5.50 11.42
N GLY A 36 11.79 -6.17 11.62
CA GLY A 36 11.87 -7.63 11.47
C GLY A 36 10.89 -8.39 12.38
N ARG A 37 10.63 -7.88 13.59
CA ARG A 37 9.63 -8.44 14.53
C ARG A 37 8.19 -8.41 14.00
N ASP A 38 7.90 -7.50 13.07
CA ASP A 38 6.59 -7.37 12.45
C ASP A 38 6.46 -8.33 11.25
N THR A 39 7.46 -9.19 10.97
CA THR A 39 7.46 -10.16 9.86
C THR A 39 7.31 -11.62 10.33
N PRO A 40 6.66 -12.53 9.57
CA PRO A 40 6.30 -12.41 8.16
C PRO A 40 5.19 -11.38 7.93
N LEU A 41 5.24 -10.72 6.78
CA LEU A 41 4.28 -9.70 6.38
C LEU A 41 4.09 -9.73 4.85
N GLY A 42 2.85 -9.76 4.41
CA GLY A 42 2.43 -9.44 3.05
C GLY A 42 2.25 -7.94 2.91
N ILE A 43 2.84 -7.38 1.86
CA ILE A 43 2.81 -5.97 1.50
C ILE A 43 2.41 -5.96 0.03
N CYS A 44 1.14 -5.69 -0.26
CA CYS A 44 0.60 -5.81 -1.61
C CYS A 44 0.14 -4.46 -2.12
N THR A 45 0.34 -4.24 -3.42
CA THR A 45 0.11 -2.93 -4.03
C THR A 45 -0.82 -3.03 -5.23
N SER A 46 -1.91 -2.27 -5.20
CA SER A 46 -2.74 -2.01 -6.37
C SER A 46 -2.45 -0.61 -6.91
N SER A 47 -2.39 -0.46 -8.23
CA SER A 47 -2.20 0.82 -8.90
C SER A 47 -2.99 0.85 -10.21
N GLY A 48 -3.67 1.98 -10.44
CA GLY A 48 -4.29 2.29 -11.72
C GLY A 48 -3.35 3.00 -12.70
N THR A 49 -2.17 3.44 -12.23
CA THR A 49 -1.27 4.32 -13.00
C THR A 49 0.10 3.71 -13.27
N VAL A 50 0.42 2.54 -12.66
CA VAL A 50 1.67 1.81 -12.83
C VAL A 50 1.40 0.33 -13.09
N GLY A 51 1.98 -0.20 -14.18
CA GLY A 51 1.92 -1.62 -14.54
C GLY A 51 0.93 -1.96 -15.67
N HIS A 52 1.05 -3.17 -16.23
CA HIS A 52 0.18 -3.68 -17.31
C HIS A 52 -1.04 -4.46 -16.79
N SER A 53 -1.14 -4.68 -15.48
CA SER A 53 -2.27 -5.37 -14.86
C SER A 53 -3.51 -4.47 -14.89
N LEU A 54 -4.62 -4.99 -15.41
CA LEU A 54 -5.88 -4.26 -15.55
C LEU A 54 -6.48 -3.97 -14.16
N SER A 55 -6.15 -2.82 -13.59
CA SER A 55 -6.87 -2.21 -12.48
C SER A 55 -7.94 -1.28 -13.06
N TYR A 56 -9.21 -1.46 -12.67
CA TYR A 56 -10.26 -0.48 -12.96
C TYR A 56 -10.15 0.77 -12.05
N GLY A 57 -9.36 0.68 -10.98
CA GLY A 57 -9.07 1.76 -10.05
C GLY A 57 -8.21 2.86 -10.67
N LYS A 58 -8.37 4.09 -10.18
CA LYS A 58 -7.56 5.26 -10.59
C LYS A 58 -6.55 5.72 -9.53
N ALA A 59 -6.54 5.07 -8.36
CA ALA A 59 -5.55 5.31 -7.33
C ALA A 59 -4.12 5.17 -7.88
N ASP A 60 -3.26 6.10 -7.49
CA ASP A 60 -1.86 6.07 -7.90
C ASP A 60 -1.12 4.91 -7.24
N ALA A 61 -1.40 4.68 -5.96
CA ALA A 61 -1.01 3.45 -5.26
C ALA A 61 -1.92 3.21 -4.05
N VAL A 62 -2.30 1.94 -3.85
CA VAL A 62 -2.87 1.44 -2.61
C VAL A 62 -1.98 0.32 -2.11
N ILE A 63 -1.36 0.51 -0.95
CA ILE A 63 -0.50 -0.49 -0.30
C ILE A 63 -1.22 -1.01 0.93
N VAL A 64 -1.35 -2.33 1.04
CA VAL A 64 -1.99 -2.99 2.18
C VAL A 64 -1.01 -3.94 2.86
N LEU A 65 -1.03 -3.93 4.19
CA LEU A 65 -0.21 -4.76 5.06
C LEU A 65 -1.09 -5.83 5.72
N SER A 66 -0.70 -7.10 5.64
CA SER A 66 -1.37 -8.21 6.35
C SER A 66 -0.43 -9.38 6.58
N LYS A 67 -0.70 -10.23 7.57
CA LYS A 67 -0.03 -11.54 7.72
C LYS A 67 -0.35 -12.49 6.56
N SER A 68 -1.44 -12.27 5.85
CA SER A 68 -1.81 -12.98 4.62
C SER A 68 -1.59 -12.09 3.40
N ALA A 69 -0.63 -12.44 2.55
CA ALA A 69 -0.40 -11.71 1.30
C ALA A 69 -1.63 -11.74 0.38
N ALA A 70 -2.36 -12.87 0.34
CA ALA A 70 -3.59 -12.97 -0.44
C ALA A 70 -4.68 -12.01 0.05
N LEU A 71 -4.80 -11.82 1.37
CA LEU A 71 -5.74 -10.85 1.94
C LEU A 71 -5.30 -9.41 1.61
N ALA A 72 -4.00 -9.12 1.74
CA ALA A 72 -3.47 -7.81 1.40
C ALA A 72 -3.73 -7.45 -0.08
N ASP A 73 -3.47 -8.37 -1.01
CA ASP A 73 -3.69 -8.17 -2.45
C ASP A 73 -5.19 -7.93 -2.78
N ALA A 74 -6.07 -8.79 -2.27
CA ALA A 74 -7.50 -8.64 -2.47
C ALA A 74 -8.04 -7.30 -1.93
N ALA A 75 -7.58 -6.90 -0.73
CA ALA A 75 -7.95 -5.62 -0.14
C ALA A 75 -7.37 -4.43 -0.92
N ALA A 76 -6.10 -4.49 -1.34
CA ALA A 76 -5.48 -3.44 -2.15
C ALA A 76 -6.25 -3.21 -3.44
N THR A 77 -6.62 -4.29 -4.13
CA THR A 77 -7.44 -4.24 -5.36
C THR A 77 -8.83 -3.66 -5.09
N ALA A 78 -9.52 -4.09 -4.03
CA ALA A 78 -10.85 -3.58 -3.68
C ALA A 78 -10.83 -2.07 -3.41
N ILE A 79 -9.88 -1.59 -2.62
CA ILE A 79 -9.72 -0.17 -2.29
C ILE A 79 -9.29 0.62 -3.52
N GLY A 80 -8.38 0.09 -4.35
CA GLY A 80 -7.96 0.73 -5.59
C GLY A 80 -9.14 1.04 -6.51
N ASN A 81 -10.13 0.14 -6.57
CA ASN A 81 -11.37 0.35 -7.32
C ASN A 81 -12.34 1.35 -6.66
N LEU A 82 -12.27 1.54 -5.34
CA LEU A 82 -13.10 2.52 -4.61
C LEU A 82 -12.57 3.94 -4.71
N VAL A 83 -11.25 4.12 -4.83
CA VAL A 83 -10.60 5.44 -4.80
C VAL A 83 -10.35 5.94 -6.22
N ILE A 84 -11.09 6.98 -6.60
CA ILE A 84 -11.03 7.58 -7.94
C ILE A 84 -10.46 9.00 -7.88
N GLN A 85 -10.77 9.74 -6.82
CA GLN A 85 -10.29 11.09 -6.55
C GLN A 85 -9.83 11.24 -5.10
N PRO A 86 -9.07 12.28 -4.74
CA PRO A 86 -8.54 12.45 -3.38
C PRO A 86 -9.60 12.36 -2.27
N ASP A 87 -10.80 12.88 -2.52
CA ASP A 87 -11.91 12.88 -1.56
C ASP A 87 -12.50 11.48 -1.28
N ASP A 88 -12.11 10.46 -2.06
CA ASP A 88 -12.52 9.07 -1.81
C ASP A 88 -11.58 8.34 -0.82
N ILE A 89 -10.43 8.93 -0.46
CA ILE A 89 -9.47 8.32 0.48
C ILE A 89 -10.14 7.93 1.81
N PRO A 90 -10.98 8.76 2.45
CA PRO A 90 -11.67 8.37 3.68
C PRO A 90 -12.54 7.13 3.52
N LYS A 91 -13.21 6.97 2.36
CA LYS A 91 -14.03 5.77 2.07
C LYS A 91 -13.17 4.51 1.99
N GLY A 92 -11.98 4.63 1.38
CA GLY A 92 -11.01 3.53 1.34
C GLY A 92 -10.50 3.14 2.73
N ILE A 93 -10.31 4.12 3.62
CA ILE A 93 -9.93 3.88 5.02
C ILE A 93 -11.08 3.25 5.82
N GLU A 94 -12.31 3.72 5.63
CA GLU A 94 -13.48 3.16 6.31
C GLU A 94 -13.71 1.69 5.92
N PHE A 95 -13.53 1.36 4.64
CA PHE A 95 -13.63 0.00 4.13
C PHE A 95 -12.70 -0.99 4.86
N VAL A 96 -11.46 -0.58 5.16
CA VAL A 96 -10.48 -1.48 5.81
C VAL A 96 -10.69 -1.62 7.31
N GLY A 97 -11.35 -0.63 7.94
CA GLY A 97 -11.69 -0.68 9.36
C GLY A 97 -12.60 -1.87 9.74
N GLY A 98 -13.30 -2.46 8.77
CA GLY A 98 -14.18 -3.61 8.97
C GLY A 98 -13.58 -4.97 8.62
N ILE A 99 -12.30 -5.06 8.23
CA ILE A 99 -11.69 -6.31 7.74
C ILE A 99 -10.65 -6.83 8.73
N ASP A 100 -10.97 -7.94 9.37
CA ASP A 100 -10.04 -8.65 10.26
C ASP A 100 -8.82 -9.16 9.50
N GLY A 101 -7.64 -9.02 10.12
CA GLY A 101 -6.38 -9.50 9.57
C GLY A 101 -5.61 -8.49 8.72
N LEU A 102 -6.17 -7.31 8.45
CA LEU A 102 -5.41 -6.17 7.92
C LEU A 102 -4.64 -5.49 9.06
N GLU A 103 -3.36 -5.19 8.80
CA GLU A 103 -2.49 -4.53 9.78
C GLU A 103 -2.29 -3.04 9.50
N GLY A 104 -2.44 -2.62 8.24
CA GLY A 104 -2.35 -1.22 7.87
C GLY A 104 -2.52 -0.99 6.38
N VAL A 105 -2.82 0.26 6.01
CA VAL A 105 -3.08 0.68 4.63
C VAL A 105 -2.47 2.05 4.36
N VAL A 106 -1.96 2.23 3.14
CA VAL A 106 -1.57 3.50 2.54
C VAL A 106 -2.33 3.69 1.24
N ILE A 107 -2.99 4.83 1.08
CA ILE A 107 -3.69 5.21 -0.15
C ILE A 107 -3.07 6.50 -0.65
N ILE A 108 -2.67 6.54 -1.92
CA ILE A 108 -2.11 7.72 -2.59
C ILE A 108 -2.95 8.03 -3.82
N GLN A 109 -3.38 9.29 -3.92
CA GLN A 109 -4.06 9.84 -5.08
C GLN A 109 -3.61 11.28 -5.31
N GLY A 110 -2.88 11.53 -6.40
CA GLY A 110 -2.26 12.81 -6.67
C GLY A 110 -1.28 13.18 -5.55
N GLU A 111 -1.48 14.34 -4.94
CA GLU A 111 -0.65 14.84 -3.82
C GLU A 111 -1.18 14.40 -2.46
N SER A 112 -2.36 13.77 -2.41
CA SER A 112 -3.02 13.36 -1.18
C SER A 112 -2.64 11.94 -0.77
N MET A 113 -2.50 11.74 0.53
CA MET A 113 -2.20 10.44 1.12
C MET A 113 -3.04 10.20 2.37
N GLY A 114 -3.62 9.00 2.46
CA GLY A 114 -4.30 8.49 3.64
C GLY A 114 -3.57 7.29 4.23
N LEU A 115 -3.57 7.20 5.57
CA LEU A 115 -2.92 6.12 6.32
C LEU A 115 -3.90 5.54 7.33
N TRP A 116 -3.84 4.22 7.54
CA TRP A 116 -4.59 3.53 8.58
C TRP A 116 -3.78 2.39 9.19
N GLY A 117 -3.96 2.14 10.49
CA GLY A 117 -3.33 1.02 11.20
C GLY A 117 -1.83 1.20 11.49
N LYS A 118 -1.10 0.09 11.51
CA LYS A 118 0.32 0.00 11.88
C LYS A 118 1.24 0.38 10.71
N VAL A 119 1.09 1.60 10.22
CA VAL A 119 1.91 2.12 9.13
C VAL A 119 2.94 3.12 9.67
N LYS A 120 4.20 2.95 9.26
CA LYS A 120 5.26 3.92 9.51
C LYS A 120 5.89 4.36 8.19
N VAL A 121 5.65 5.61 7.80
CA VAL A 121 6.22 6.20 6.59
C VAL A 121 7.50 6.95 6.95
N CYS A 122 8.52 6.85 6.11
CA CYS A 122 9.74 7.64 6.19
C CYS A 122 10.07 8.27 4.84
N GLN A 123 10.82 9.37 4.88
CA GLN A 123 11.39 9.96 3.67
C GLN A 123 12.55 9.09 3.17
N MET A 124 12.61 8.86 1.86
CA MET A 124 13.76 8.23 1.22
C MET A 124 14.81 9.29 0.92
N ALA A 125 16.08 8.96 1.18
CA ALA A 125 17.18 9.82 0.77
C ALA A 125 17.23 9.86 -0.77
N THR A 126 17.08 11.06 -1.33
CA THR A 126 17.32 11.36 -2.75
C THR A 126 18.80 11.36 -3.05
#